data_AF-A1TQP7-F1
#
_entry.id   AF-A1TQP7-F1
#
_cell.length_a   1.000
_cell.length_b   1.000
_cell.length_c   1.000
_cell.angle_alpha   90.00
_cell.angle_beta   90.00
_cell.angle_gamma   90.00
#
_symmetry.space_group_name_H-M   'P 1'
#
loop_
_entity.id
_entity.type
_entity.pdbx_description
1 polymer ?
#
loop_
_entity_poly.entity_id
_entity_poly.type
_entity_poly.pdbx_seq_one_letter_code
_entity_poly.pdbx_strand_id
1 'polypeptide(L)'
;MRRRHQGTSLLEIALALIVLSLAYVSAMPWITRQQDAVAAKSVSTDHTQFAAAARAYFEANRAAFVTAMKDGTGADKLCLVNVDPTSGTGTPTYAASLHRCAIDASFLQQRAALPATASGTNAYGESWVAVFRLVYDGASPPQPTGGVETWITSAALGGASPISAAPYPYDRAATAAGFLEGNGGVVADKDRSTCISSKSANRFEACGAGWRVDLKNFLTSDELAQFAARLNN
;
A
#
# COMPACT_ATOMS: atom_id res chain seq x y z
N MET A 1 51.20 -24.65 -49.73
CA MET A 1 50.94 -24.16 -48.36
C MET A 1 49.44 -24.23 -48.08
N ARG A 2 48.98 -25.24 -47.33
CA ARG A 2 47.56 -25.41 -46.97
C ARG A 2 47.23 -24.51 -45.77
N ARG A 3 46.28 -23.58 -45.96
CA ARG A 3 45.74 -22.72 -44.91
C ARG A 3 45.04 -23.57 -43.85
N ARG A 4 45.62 -23.65 -42.66
CA ARG A 4 45.09 -24.39 -41.50
C ARG A 4 44.79 -23.38 -40.37
N HIS A 5 43.85 -22.47 -40.61
CA HIS A 5 43.46 -21.40 -39.65
C HIS A 5 41.93 -21.15 -39.59
N GLN A 6 41.10 -22.13 -39.95
CA GLN A 6 39.63 -21.94 -39.96
C GLN A 6 38.88 -22.69 -38.85
N GLY A 7 39.57 -23.45 -38.00
CA GLY A 7 38.95 -24.20 -36.89
C GLY A 7 39.07 -23.57 -35.51
N THR A 8 40.09 -22.76 -35.26
CA THR A 8 40.36 -22.17 -33.94
C THR A 8 39.56 -20.90 -33.68
N SER A 9 39.28 -20.09 -34.71
CA SER A 9 38.50 -18.85 -34.55
C SER A 9 37.03 -19.09 -34.22
N LEU A 10 36.39 -20.11 -34.81
CA LEU A 10 35.01 -20.47 -34.49
C LEU A 10 34.87 -21.02 -33.07
N LEU A 11 35.88 -21.78 -32.61
CA LEU A 11 35.89 -22.33 -31.26
C LEU A 11 36.13 -21.24 -30.21
N GLU A 12 37.04 -20.29 -30.45
CA GLU A 12 37.25 -19.11 -29.59
C GLU A 12 36.04 -18.20 -29.53
N ILE A 13 35.37 -17.95 -30.66
CA ILE A 13 34.13 -17.15 -30.69
C ILE A 13 33.01 -17.85 -29.91
N ALA A 14 32.85 -19.16 -30.08
CA ALA A 14 31.87 -19.93 -29.32
C ALA A 14 32.17 -19.90 -27.82
N LEU A 15 33.43 -20.04 -27.43
CA LEU A 15 33.85 -20.03 -26.02
C LEU A 15 33.70 -18.62 -25.41
N ALA A 16 34.00 -17.57 -26.16
CA ALA A 16 33.76 -16.19 -25.76
C ALA A 16 32.25 -15.92 -25.55
N LEU A 17 31.39 -16.40 -26.44
CA LEU A 17 29.93 -16.27 -26.29
C LEU A 17 29.38 -17.05 -25.08
N ILE A 18 29.95 -18.22 -24.77
CA ILE A 18 29.60 -19.00 -23.58
C ILE A 18 30.01 -18.25 -22.30
N VAL A 19 31.22 -17.69 -22.25
CA VAL A 19 31.67 -16.89 -21.10
C VAL A 19 30.84 -15.63 -20.95
N LEU A 20 30.49 -14.95 -22.06
CA LEU A 20 29.66 -13.75 -22.03
C LEU A 20 28.24 -14.04 -21.54
N SER A 21 27.65 -15.17 -21.97
CA SER A 21 26.31 -15.59 -21.53
C SER A 21 26.30 -16.04 -20.07
N LEU A 22 27.34 -16.73 -19.58
CA LEU A 22 27.50 -17.04 -18.15
C LEU A 22 27.65 -15.77 -17.31
N ALA A 23 28.46 -14.81 -17.75
CA ALA A 23 28.60 -13.52 -17.07
C ALA A 23 27.25 -12.77 -17.02
N TYR A 24 26.50 -12.76 -18.13
CA TYR A 24 25.19 -12.10 -18.20
C TYR A 24 24.15 -12.76 -17.28
N VAL A 25 24.06 -14.10 -17.28
CA VAL A 25 23.16 -14.85 -16.40
C VAL A 25 23.53 -14.64 -14.92
N SER A 26 24.82 -14.54 -14.59
CA SER A 26 25.27 -14.25 -13.23
C SER A 26 24.96 -12.82 -12.76
N ALA A 27 24.83 -11.86 -13.69
CA ALA A 27 24.51 -10.46 -13.39
C ALA A 27 23.00 -10.18 -13.28
N MET A 28 22.15 -11.04 -13.87
CA MET A 28 20.68 -10.91 -13.84
C MET A 28 20.11 -10.69 -12.42
N PRO A 29 20.48 -11.48 -11.38
CA PRO A 29 19.96 -11.27 -10.03
C PRO A 29 20.31 -9.91 -9.41
N TRP A 30 21.41 -9.29 -9.83
CA TRP A 30 21.81 -7.97 -9.35
C TRP A 30 21.03 -6.86 -10.05
N ILE A 31 20.82 -7.00 -11.36
CA ILE A 31 19.99 -6.07 -12.16
C ILE A 31 18.55 -6.07 -11.66
N THR A 32 17.96 -7.23 -11.40
CA THR A 32 16.59 -7.33 -10.88
C THR A 32 16.44 -6.67 -9.50
N ARG A 33 17.39 -6.90 -8.59
CA ARG A 33 17.42 -6.23 -7.27
C ARG A 33 17.53 -4.71 -7.38
N GLN A 34 18.31 -4.18 -8.33
CA GLN A 34 18.37 -2.74 -8.56
C GLN A 34 17.05 -2.18 -9.08
N GLN A 35 16.40 -2.88 -10.01
CA GLN A 35 15.07 -2.48 -10.51
C GLN A 35 14.02 -2.51 -9.40
N ASP A 36 14.04 -3.53 -8.55
CA ASP A 36 13.15 -3.62 -7.38
C ASP A 36 13.38 -2.48 -6.38
N ALA A 37 14.64 -2.11 -6.12
CA ALA A 37 14.96 -1.00 -5.24
C ALA A 37 14.47 0.36 -5.79
N VAL A 38 14.61 0.60 -7.10
CA VAL A 38 14.08 1.81 -7.75
C VAL A 38 12.56 1.85 -7.69
N ALA A 39 11.89 0.72 -7.98
CA ALA A 39 10.43 0.62 -7.87
C ALA A 39 9.95 0.84 -6.43
N ALA A 40 10.61 0.23 -5.44
CA ALA A 40 10.30 0.41 -4.03
C ALA A 40 10.48 1.86 -3.57
N LYS A 41 11.51 2.55 -4.06
CA LYS A 41 11.73 3.98 -3.80
C LYS A 41 10.63 4.85 -4.41
N SER A 42 10.18 4.53 -5.63
CA SER A 42 9.04 5.22 -6.26
C SER A 42 7.78 5.06 -5.41
N VAL A 43 7.45 3.84 -4.99
CA VAL A 43 6.28 3.55 -4.13
C VAL A 43 6.35 4.31 -2.80
N SER A 44 7.53 4.37 -2.17
CA SER A 44 7.73 5.14 -0.93
C SER A 44 7.56 6.66 -1.15
N THR A 45 8.01 7.17 -2.29
CA THR A 45 7.82 8.59 -2.66
C THR A 45 6.34 8.90 -2.86
N ASP A 46 5.62 8.07 -3.63
CA ASP A 46 4.17 8.22 -3.86
C ASP A 46 3.40 8.15 -2.54
N HIS A 47 3.73 7.18 -1.67
CA HIS A 47 3.15 7.06 -0.34
C HIS A 47 3.39 8.32 0.49
N THR A 48 4.60 8.85 0.51
CA THR A 48 4.95 10.03 1.30
C THR A 48 4.21 11.27 0.81
N GLN A 49 4.11 11.44 -0.51
CA GLN A 49 3.34 12.54 -1.11
C GLN A 49 1.85 12.44 -0.75
N PHE A 50 1.26 11.26 -0.91
CA PHE A 50 -0.12 11.01 -0.53
C PHE A 50 -0.35 11.25 0.97
N ALA A 51 0.52 10.71 1.82
CA ALA A 51 0.41 10.84 3.26
C ALA A 51 0.49 12.30 3.73
N ALA A 52 1.39 13.09 3.15
CA ALA A 52 1.49 14.52 3.42
C ALA A 52 0.22 15.26 2.98
N ALA A 53 -0.29 14.99 1.78
CA ALA A 53 -1.51 15.60 1.27
C ALA A 53 -2.75 15.23 2.11
N ALA A 54 -2.92 13.95 2.44
CA ALA A 54 -4.02 13.45 3.25
C ALA A 54 -4.01 14.08 4.65
N ARG A 55 -2.83 14.14 5.30
CA ARG A 55 -2.67 14.77 6.62
C ARG A 55 -2.94 16.27 6.57
N ALA A 56 -2.39 16.98 5.59
CA ALA A 56 -2.62 18.41 5.44
C ALA A 56 -4.11 18.72 5.21
N TYR A 57 -4.78 17.93 4.36
CA TYR A 57 -6.20 18.08 4.10
C TYR A 57 -7.05 17.78 5.34
N PHE A 58 -6.72 16.71 6.07
CA PHE A 58 -7.38 16.37 7.33
C PHE A 58 -7.23 17.51 8.35
N GLU A 59 -6.02 18.00 8.60
CA GLU A 59 -5.79 19.06 9.59
C GLU A 59 -6.49 20.37 9.21
N ALA A 60 -6.49 20.74 7.92
CA ALA A 60 -7.23 21.90 7.44
C ALA A 60 -8.75 21.79 7.65
N ASN A 61 -9.29 20.57 7.66
CA ASN A 61 -10.72 20.29 7.79
C ASN A 61 -11.06 19.51 9.08
N ARG A 62 -10.19 19.57 10.09
CA ARG A 62 -10.21 18.66 11.24
C ARG A 62 -11.56 18.65 11.94
N ALA A 63 -12.14 19.84 12.17
CA ALA A 63 -13.44 19.96 12.84
C ALA A 63 -14.54 19.20 12.08
N ALA A 64 -14.58 19.32 10.76
CA ALA A 64 -15.59 18.67 9.92
C ALA A 64 -15.39 17.15 9.89
N PHE A 65 -14.15 16.67 9.77
CA PHE A 65 -13.84 15.24 9.84
C PHE A 65 -14.16 14.65 11.22
N VAL A 66 -13.85 15.35 12.31
CA VAL A 66 -14.16 14.88 13.66
C VAL A 66 -15.67 14.77 13.85
N THR A 67 -16.46 15.74 13.40
CA THR A 67 -17.93 15.65 13.44
C THR A 67 -18.41 14.47 12.60
N ALA A 68 -17.94 14.34 11.35
CA ALA A 68 -18.29 13.24 10.48
C ALA A 68 -17.97 11.87 11.10
N MET A 69 -16.84 11.72 11.79
CA MET A 69 -16.47 10.48 12.49
C MET A 69 -17.28 10.23 13.77
N LYS A 70 -17.75 11.28 14.46
CA LYS A 70 -18.52 11.14 15.71
C LYS A 70 -19.96 10.71 15.44
N ASP A 71 -20.63 11.40 14.53
CA ASP A 71 -22.09 11.26 14.35
C ASP A 71 -22.53 11.07 12.89
N GLY A 72 -21.60 11.08 11.93
CA GLY A 72 -21.88 10.90 10.51
C GLY A 72 -22.25 12.19 9.78
N THR A 73 -22.32 13.34 10.45
CA THR A 73 -22.69 14.61 9.81
C THR A 73 -21.64 15.01 8.78
N GLY A 74 -22.06 15.13 7.52
CA GLY A 74 -21.18 15.50 6.41
C GLY A 74 -20.26 14.37 5.93
N ALA A 75 -20.42 13.15 6.45
CA ALA A 75 -19.64 11.98 6.04
C ALA A 75 -19.85 11.64 4.55
N ASP A 76 -21.02 11.93 4.00
CA ASP A 76 -21.35 11.78 2.58
C ASP A 76 -20.47 12.62 1.64
N LYS A 77 -19.77 13.63 2.17
CA LYS A 77 -18.89 14.53 1.40
C LYS A 77 -17.42 14.44 1.75
N LEU A 78 -17.12 13.87 2.92
CA LEU A 78 -15.76 13.83 3.50
C LEU A 78 -15.20 12.42 3.59
N CYS A 79 -16.05 11.40 3.76
CA CYS A 79 -15.66 10.01 3.94
C CYS A 79 -15.98 9.22 2.69
N LEU A 80 -15.25 9.52 1.62
CA LEU A 80 -15.43 8.92 0.31
C LEU A 80 -14.12 8.38 -0.24
N VAL A 81 -14.20 7.23 -0.88
CA VAL A 81 -13.12 6.65 -1.70
C VAL A 81 -13.63 6.36 -3.10
N ASN A 82 -12.73 6.18 -4.07
CA ASN A 82 -13.08 5.94 -5.47
C ASN A 82 -14.05 7.01 -5.99
N VAL A 83 -13.68 8.27 -5.78
CA VAL A 83 -14.46 9.45 -6.17
C VAL A 83 -14.29 9.71 -7.66
N ASP A 84 -15.40 9.80 -8.38
CA ASP A 84 -15.40 10.26 -9.75
C ASP A 84 -15.00 11.76 -9.77
N PRO A 85 -13.94 12.13 -10.49
CA PRO A 85 -13.46 13.51 -10.54
C PRO A 85 -14.49 14.49 -11.12
N THR A 86 -15.48 14.01 -11.88
CA THR A 86 -16.50 14.85 -12.54
C THR A 86 -17.73 15.04 -11.66
N SER A 87 -18.31 13.94 -11.17
CA SER A 87 -19.54 14.00 -10.38
C SER A 87 -19.30 14.24 -8.88
N GLY A 88 -18.09 14.00 -8.39
CA GLY A 88 -17.76 14.02 -6.96
C GLY A 88 -18.45 12.90 -6.17
N THR A 89 -19.09 11.96 -6.86
CA THR A 89 -19.69 10.78 -6.24
C THR A 89 -18.63 9.74 -5.96
N GLY A 90 -18.73 9.06 -4.82
CA GLY A 90 -17.77 8.03 -4.43
C GLY A 90 -18.43 7.00 -3.51
N THR A 91 -17.62 6.05 -3.05
CA THR A 91 -18.06 5.02 -2.11
C THR A 91 -17.95 5.54 -0.68
N PRO A 92 -19.05 5.59 0.10
CA PRO A 92 -19.01 6.01 1.50
C PRO A 92 -18.18 5.06 2.36
N THR A 93 -17.36 5.61 3.24
CA THR A 93 -16.44 4.84 4.12
C THR A 93 -16.63 5.12 5.61
N TYR A 94 -17.60 5.95 5.97
CA TYR A 94 -17.93 6.22 7.36
C TYR A 94 -18.43 4.95 8.07
N ALA A 95 -17.86 4.68 9.24
CA ALA A 95 -18.36 3.64 10.12
C ALA A 95 -18.52 4.18 11.55
N ALA A 96 -19.77 4.28 12.00
CA ALA A 96 -20.14 4.77 13.32
C ALA A 96 -19.52 3.93 14.45
N SER A 97 -19.49 2.60 14.28
CA SER A 97 -18.95 1.66 15.27
C SER A 97 -17.45 1.79 15.51
N LEU A 98 -16.72 2.34 14.53
CA LEU A 98 -15.27 2.53 14.61
C LEU A 98 -14.89 4.00 14.74
N HIS A 99 -15.85 4.92 14.69
CA HIS A 99 -15.61 6.36 14.61
C HIS A 99 -14.52 6.71 13.59
N ARG A 100 -14.65 6.13 12.39
CA ARG A 100 -13.64 6.24 11.33
C ARG A 100 -14.20 6.86 10.06
N CYS A 101 -13.27 7.39 9.27
CA CYS A 101 -13.49 7.97 7.95
C CYS A 101 -12.29 7.62 7.07
N ALA A 102 -12.52 7.18 5.84
CA ALA A 102 -11.44 6.89 4.90
C ALA A 102 -11.54 7.74 3.63
N ILE A 103 -10.39 8.17 3.13
CA ILE A 103 -10.25 8.91 1.87
C ILE A 103 -9.13 8.29 1.05
N ASP A 104 -9.20 8.43 -0.27
CA ASP A 104 -8.19 7.91 -1.18
C ASP A 104 -7.59 8.99 -2.09
N ALA A 105 -6.68 8.58 -2.97
CA ALA A 105 -6.03 9.50 -3.91
C ALA A 105 -7.05 10.24 -4.80
N SER A 106 -8.09 9.54 -5.27
CA SER A 106 -9.12 10.14 -6.14
C SER A 106 -9.92 11.23 -5.41
N PHE A 107 -10.27 11.03 -4.14
CA PHE A 107 -10.87 12.07 -3.31
C PHE A 107 -9.97 13.31 -3.19
N LEU A 108 -8.69 13.14 -2.89
CA LEU A 108 -7.76 14.27 -2.74
C LEU A 108 -7.53 15.01 -4.07
N GLN A 109 -7.53 14.29 -5.20
CA GLN A 109 -7.47 14.91 -6.53
C GLN A 109 -8.70 15.75 -6.83
N GLN A 110 -9.90 15.22 -6.54
CA GLN A 110 -11.16 15.94 -6.72
C GLN A 110 -11.21 17.22 -5.88
N ARG A 111 -10.59 17.22 -4.70
CA ARG A 111 -10.48 18.37 -3.80
C ARG A 111 -9.28 19.28 -4.10
N ALA A 112 -8.52 19.02 -5.17
CA ALA A 112 -7.29 19.71 -5.52
C ALA A 112 -6.23 19.73 -4.39
N ALA A 113 -6.31 18.78 -3.45
CA ALA A 113 -5.33 18.57 -2.38
C ALA A 113 -4.15 17.70 -2.86
N LEU A 114 -4.38 16.91 -3.91
CA LEU A 114 -3.36 16.19 -4.65
C LEU A 114 -3.41 16.62 -6.13
N PRO A 115 -2.26 16.83 -6.80
CA PRO A 115 -2.27 17.19 -8.22
C PRO A 115 -3.00 16.13 -9.07
N ALA A 116 -3.76 16.57 -10.08
CA ALA A 116 -4.43 15.68 -11.03
C ALA A 116 -3.45 14.83 -11.86
N THR A 117 -2.17 15.23 -11.91
CA THR A 117 -1.08 14.48 -12.55
C THR A 117 -0.51 13.37 -11.67
N ALA A 118 -0.82 13.35 -10.37
CA ALA A 118 -0.43 12.24 -9.51
C ALA A 118 -1.16 10.97 -9.95
N SER A 119 -0.50 9.81 -9.88
CA SER A 119 -1.18 8.55 -10.19
C SER A 119 -2.23 8.25 -9.12
N GLY A 120 -3.45 7.89 -9.55
CA GLY A 120 -4.50 7.40 -8.64
C GLY A 120 -4.22 5.98 -8.13
N THR A 121 -3.29 5.26 -8.76
CA THR A 121 -2.86 3.92 -8.36
C THR A 121 -1.34 3.83 -8.25
N ASN A 122 -0.86 2.98 -7.35
CA ASN A 122 0.56 2.70 -7.19
C ASN A 122 1.04 1.63 -8.18
N ALA A 123 2.32 1.26 -8.08
CA ALA A 123 2.95 0.22 -8.91
C ALA A 123 2.29 -1.18 -8.79
N TYR A 124 1.44 -1.39 -7.79
CA TYR A 124 0.68 -2.62 -7.56
C TYR A 124 -0.75 -2.55 -8.16
N GLY A 125 -1.11 -1.43 -8.78
CA GLY A 125 -2.45 -1.18 -9.28
C GLY A 125 -3.47 -0.88 -8.18
N GLU A 126 -3.01 -0.62 -6.96
CA GLU A 126 -3.85 -0.30 -5.79
C GLU A 126 -3.91 1.21 -5.55
N SER A 127 -5.01 1.70 -4.99
CA SER A 127 -5.12 3.11 -4.58
C SER A 127 -4.51 3.31 -3.19
N TRP A 128 -3.91 4.47 -2.96
CA TRP A 128 -3.53 4.88 -1.61
C TRP A 128 -4.76 5.35 -0.84
N VAL A 129 -4.95 4.81 0.36
CA VAL A 129 -6.09 5.09 1.23
C VAL A 129 -5.58 5.52 2.60
N ALA A 130 -6.09 6.63 3.10
CA ALA A 130 -5.89 7.09 4.47
C ALA A 130 -7.18 6.84 5.28
N VAL A 131 -7.05 6.07 6.35
CA VAL A 131 -8.11 5.80 7.33
C VAL A 131 -7.82 6.63 8.58
N PHE A 132 -8.72 7.54 8.90
CA PHE A 132 -8.71 8.34 10.12
C PHE A 132 -9.67 7.73 11.14
N ARG A 133 -9.26 7.64 12.39
CA ARG A 133 -10.06 7.10 13.49
C ARG A 133 -9.95 7.97 14.73
N LEU A 134 -11.07 8.26 15.39
CA LEU A 134 -11.05 8.92 16.69
C LEU A 134 -10.51 7.98 17.78
N VAL A 135 -9.64 8.51 18.63
CA VAL A 135 -9.11 7.79 19.78
C VAL A 135 -10.01 8.03 20.99
N TYR A 136 -10.49 6.94 21.57
CA TYR A 136 -11.23 6.94 22.82
C TYR A 136 -10.35 6.37 23.93
N ASP A 137 -10.56 6.82 25.16
CA ASP A 137 -9.90 6.26 26.32
C ASP A 137 -10.48 4.87 26.69
N GLY A 138 -9.86 4.22 27.67
CA GLY A 138 -10.32 2.94 28.18
C GLY A 138 -11.44 3.04 29.23
N ALA A 139 -12.09 4.20 29.41
CA ALA A 139 -13.13 4.37 30.41
C ALA A 139 -14.44 3.66 30.00
N SER A 140 -15.36 3.54 30.95
CA SER A 140 -16.70 3.01 30.69
C SER A 140 -17.75 4.02 31.20
N PRO A 141 -18.45 4.76 30.32
CA PRO A 141 -18.36 4.71 28.85
C PRO A 141 -17.07 5.36 28.30
N PRO A 142 -16.55 4.89 27.16
CA PRO A 142 -15.35 5.46 26.53
C PRO A 142 -15.53 6.96 26.24
N GLN A 143 -14.53 7.76 26.60
CA GLN A 143 -14.54 9.20 26.34
C GLN A 143 -13.59 9.58 25.20
N PRO A 144 -13.95 10.56 24.36
CA PRO A 144 -13.07 11.01 23.29
C PRO A 144 -11.85 11.73 23.87
N THR A 145 -10.65 11.28 23.49
CA THR A 145 -9.38 11.90 23.90
C THR A 145 -9.05 13.18 23.14
N GLY A 146 -9.76 13.45 22.04
CA GLY A 146 -9.41 14.49 21.06
C GLY A 146 -8.32 14.08 20.06
N GLY A 147 -7.69 12.92 20.26
CA GLY A 147 -6.72 12.33 19.35
C GLY A 147 -7.38 11.70 18.12
N VAL A 148 -6.64 11.71 17.00
CA VAL A 148 -6.99 10.99 15.78
C VAL A 148 -5.80 10.11 15.38
N GLU A 149 -6.07 8.82 15.22
CA GLU A 149 -5.14 7.87 14.63
C GLU A 149 -5.29 7.90 13.11
N THR A 150 -4.17 7.83 12.39
CA THR A 150 -4.16 7.73 10.93
C THR A 150 -3.42 6.47 10.53
N TRP A 151 -4.07 5.63 9.74
CA TRP A 151 -3.46 4.50 9.08
C TRP A 151 -3.54 4.69 7.58
N ILE A 152 -2.39 4.56 6.90
CA ILE A 152 -2.30 4.71 5.45
C ILE A 152 -1.89 3.37 4.86
N THR A 153 -2.62 2.93 3.86
CA THR A 153 -2.38 1.64 3.20
C THR A 153 -2.62 1.77 1.70
N SER A 154 -2.00 0.89 0.93
CA SER A 154 -2.49 0.60 -0.41
C SER A 154 -3.66 -0.38 -0.32
N ALA A 155 -4.67 -0.20 -1.16
CA ALA A 155 -5.81 -1.11 -1.22
C ALA A 155 -6.43 -1.16 -2.62
N ALA A 156 -6.89 -2.35 -2.99
CA ALA A 156 -7.78 -2.55 -4.14
C ALA A 156 -9.22 -2.14 -3.78
N LEU A 157 -9.70 -1.04 -4.35
CA LEU A 157 -11.05 -0.52 -4.16
C LEU A 157 -12.03 -1.23 -5.11
N GLY A 158 -13.19 -1.66 -4.60
CA GLY A 158 -14.24 -2.30 -5.43
C GLY A 158 -14.13 -3.83 -5.58
N GLY A 159 -13.32 -4.51 -4.77
CA GLY A 159 -13.31 -5.97 -4.65
C GLY A 159 -12.57 -6.72 -5.77
N ALA A 160 -12.41 -6.12 -6.95
CA ALA A 160 -11.59 -6.65 -8.02
C ALA A 160 -10.10 -6.46 -7.70
N SER A 161 -9.32 -7.55 -7.73
CA SER A 161 -7.86 -7.47 -7.60
C SER A 161 -7.31 -6.76 -8.83
N PRO A 162 -6.54 -5.68 -8.69
CA PRO A 162 -5.71 -5.22 -9.78
C PRO A 162 -4.73 -6.35 -10.15
N ILE A 163 -4.79 -6.74 -11.42
CA ILE A 163 -3.84 -7.50 -12.24
C ILE A 163 -3.15 -8.72 -11.58
N SER A 164 -3.40 -9.88 -12.22
CA SER A 164 -2.65 -11.15 -12.17
C SER A 164 -1.29 -11.09 -11.45
N ALA A 165 -1.25 -11.72 -10.27
CA ALA A 165 -0.11 -12.28 -9.57
C ALA A 165 1.22 -12.36 -10.37
N ALA A 166 2.02 -11.30 -10.31
CA ALA A 166 3.39 -11.55 -9.88
C ALA A 166 3.27 -11.84 -8.38
N PRO A 167 3.95 -12.88 -7.83
CA PRO A 167 3.98 -13.05 -6.37
C PRO A 167 4.46 -11.70 -5.84
N TYR A 168 3.62 -10.99 -5.08
CA TYR A 168 4.01 -9.76 -4.42
C TYR A 168 5.31 -10.12 -3.69
N PRO A 169 6.48 -9.61 -4.11
CA PRO A 169 7.67 -9.95 -3.38
C PRO A 169 7.46 -9.19 -2.08
N TYR A 170 7.11 -9.89 -1.02
CA TYR A 170 7.11 -9.37 0.34
C TYR A 170 8.36 -8.49 0.54
N ASP A 171 9.50 -8.91 -0.04
CA ASP A 171 10.75 -8.16 -0.12
C ASP A 171 10.63 -6.75 -0.72
N ARG A 172 9.84 -6.53 -1.78
CA ARG A 172 9.63 -5.21 -2.38
C ARG A 172 8.78 -4.32 -1.47
N ALA A 173 7.71 -4.86 -0.89
CA ALA A 173 6.88 -4.14 0.07
C ALA A 173 7.67 -3.80 1.36
N ALA A 174 8.46 -4.75 1.85
CA ALA A 174 9.36 -4.58 2.99
C ALA A 174 10.47 -3.55 2.68
N THR A 175 11.03 -3.56 1.48
CA THR A 175 12.01 -2.56 1.03
C THR A 175 11.38 -1.16 0.96
N ALA A 176 10.17 -1.04 0.41
CA ALA A 176 9.43 0.22 0.39
C ALA A 176 9.12 0.73 1.80
N ALA A 177 8.71 -0.17 2.71
CA ALA A 177 8.53 0.15 4.13
C ALA A 177 9.83 0.60 4.80
N GLY A 178 10.97 0.01 4.42
CA GLY A 178 12.31 0.43 4.86
C GLY A 178 12.65 1.86 4.45
N PHE A 179 12.27 2.29 3.24
CA PHE A 179 12.42 3.69 2.82
C PHE A 179 11.53 4.69 3.56
N LEU A 180 10.52 4.22 4.31
CA LEU A 180 9.66 5.07 5.14
C LEU A 180 10.18 5.24 6.58
N GLU A 181 11.44 4.86 6.85
CA GLU A 181 12.18 5.15 8.08
C GLU A 181 11.42 4.77 9.37
N GLY A 182 10.76 3.62 9.37
CA GLY A 182 10.02 3.08 10.52
C GLY A 182 8.54 3.47 10.59
N ASN A 183 8.09 4.43 9.78
CA ASN A 183 6.66 4.76 9.63
C ASN A 183 5.95 3.83 8.65
N GLY A 184 6.70 3.09 7.83
CA GLY A 184 6.19 2.08 6.91
C GLY A 184 6.04 0.72 7.56
N GLY A 185 5.10 -0.05 7.05
CA GLY A 185 4.89 -1.44 7.43
C GLY A 185 4.36 -2.25 6.26
N VAL A 186 4.16 -3.54 6.52
CA VAL A 186 3.56 -4.50 5.60
C VAL A 186 2.36 -5.15 6.27
N VAL A 187 1.36 -5.47 5.46
CA VAL A 187 0.29 -6.38 5.85
C VAL A 187 0.73 -7.77 5.43
N ALA A 188 0.75 -8.74 6.36
CA ALA A 188 1.21 -10.09 6.04
C ALA A 188 0.34 -10.73 4.95
N ASP A 189 1.00 -11.27 3.93
CA ASP A 189 0.44 -12.19 2.95
C ASP A 189 0.97 -13.63 3.20
N LYS A 190 1.14 -14.44 2.14
CA LYS A 190 1.63 -15.82 2.22
C LYS A 190 2.96 -15.96 2.98
N ASP A 191 3.82 -14.93 3.02
CA ASP A 191 5.11 -14.95 3.74
C ASP A 191 5.00 -14.36 5.17
N ARG A 192 4.84 -15.26 6.14
CA ARG A 192 4.39 -15.01 7.53
C ARG A 192 5.50 -14.65 8.53
N SER A 193 6.66 -14.15 8.10
CA SER A 193 7.84 -14.08 8.99
C SER A 193 7.79 -12.93 10.01
N THR A 194 7.16 -11.79 9.69
CA THR A 194 7.16 -10.59 10.57
C THR A 194 5.79 -10.22 11.15
N CYS A 195 4.70 -10.65 10.53
CA CYS A 195 3.31 -10.28 10.86
C CYS A 195 2.36 -11.47 10.79
N ILE A 196 1.28 -11.44 11.56
CA ILE A 196 0.27 -12.50 11.56
C ILE A 196 -1.03 -12.01 10.93
N SER A 197 -1.34 -12.54 9.75
CA SER A 197 -2.67 -12.47 9.12
C SER A 197 -3.19 -13.89 8.92
N SER A 198 -4.13 -14.31 9.76
CA SER A 198 -4.69 -15.66 9.76
C SER A 198 -6.19 -15.63 10.03
N LYS A 199 -6.96 -16.16 9.08
CA LYS A 199 -8.40 -16.31 9.25
C LYS A 199 -8.75 -17.37 10.30
N SER A 200 -7.94 -18.42 10.47
CA SER A 200 -8.19 -19.47 11.48
C SER A 200 -7.91 -18.99 12.91
N ALA A 201 -6.90 -18.14 13.09
CA ALA A 201 -6.60 -17.52 14.38
C ALA A 201 -7.40 -16.23 14.64
N ASN A 202 -8.24 -15.80 13.70
CA ASN A 202 -8.95 -14.52 13.73
C ASN A 202 -8.01 -13.35 14.11
N ARG A 203 -6.84 -13.29 13.48
CA ARG A 203 -5.79 -12.30 13.79
C ARG A 203 -5.33 -11.65 12.49
N PHE A 204 -5.43 -10.33 12.40
CA PHE A 204 -5.15 -9.57 11.18
C PHE A 204 -4.25 -8.41 11.53
N GLU A 205 -2.96 -8.50 11.23
CA GLU A 205 -1.96 -7.52 11.65
C GLU A 205 -1.28 -6.83 10.48
N ALA A 206 -1.11 -5.51 10.63
CA ALA A 206 -0.07 -4.76 9.94
C ALA A 206 1.09 -4.55 10.90
N CYS A 207 2.33 -4.65 10.41
CA CYS A 207 3.51 -4.38 11.23
C CYS A 207 4.60 -3.69 10.43
N GLY A 208 5.39 -2.90 11.14
CA GLY A 208 6.60 -2.27 10.63
C GLY A 208 7.78 -2.51 11.56
N ALA A 209 8.73 -1.57 11.55
CA ALA A 209 9.97 -1.64 12.34
C ALA A 209 9.69 -1.54 13.86
N GLY A 210 9.27 -2.64 14.49
CA GLY A 210 9.06 -2.77 15.94
C GLY A 210 7.63 -2.52 16.43
N TRP A 211 6.72 -2.05 15.57
CA TRP A 211 5.32 -1.84 15.92
C TRP A 211 4.39 -2.86 15.25
N ARG A 212 3.23 -3.11 15.87
CA ARG A 212 2.15 -3.96 15.35
C ARG A 212 0.81 -3.29 15.59
N VAL A 213 -0.09 -3.40 14.63
CA VAL A 213 -1.44 -2.86 14.70
C VAL A 213 -2.44 -3.93 14.28
N ASP A 214 -3.49 -4.13 15.08
CA ASP A 214 -4.62 -4.97 14.70
C ASP A 214 -5.51 -4.22 13.70
N LEU A 215 -5.67 -4.78 12.50
CA LEU A 215 -6.49 -4.22 11.43
C LEU A 215 -7.96 -4.11 11.80
N LYS A 216 -8.44 -4.87 12.79
CA LYS A 216 -9.82 -4.78 13.29
C LYS A 216 -10.15 -3.42 13.90
N ASN A 217 -9.13 -2.68 14.32
CA ASN A 217 -9.31 -1.32 14.81
C ASN A 217 -9.65 -0.32 13.70
N PHE A 218 -9.32 -0.64 12.45
CA PHE A 218 -9.39 0.27 11.31
C PHE A 218 -10.35 -0.19 10.21
N LEU A 219 -10.64 -1.49 10.12
CA LEU A 219 -11.48 -2.09 9.10
C LEU A 219 -12.83 -2.53 9.68
N THR A 220 -13.91 -2.33 8.91
CA THR A 220 -15.24 -2.85 9.27
C THR A 220 -15.25 -4.38 9.18
N SER A 221 -16.28 -5.03 9.76
CA SER A 221 -16.47 -6.48 9.62
C SER A 221 -16.48 -6.93 8.16
N ASP A 222 -17.12 -6.16 7.27
CA ASP A 222 -17.23 -6.50 5.86
C ASP A 222 -15.88 -6.37 5.14
N GLU A 223 -15.13 -5.30 5.41
CA GLU A 223 -13.78 -5.11 4.87
C GLU A 223 -12.81 -6.18 5.38
N LEU A 224 -12.88 -6.53 6.67
CA LEU A 224 -12.12 -7.63 7.25
C LEU A 224 -12.50 -8.96 6.63
N ALA A 225 -13.78 -9.21 6.37
CA ALA A 225 -14.23 -10.43 5.72
C ALA A 225 -13.70 -10.53 4.28
N GLN A 226 -13.70 -9.41 3.54
CA GLN A 226 -13.10 -9.33 2.20
C GLN A 226 -11.59 -9.55 2.24
N PHE A 227 -10.89 -8.95 3.22
CA PHE A 227 -9.47 -9.18 3.44
C PHE A 227 -9.19 -10.65 3.79
N ALA A 228 -9.93 -11.22 4.73
CA ALA A 228 -9.80 -12.60 5.18
C ALA A 228 -10.12 -13.62 4.07
N ALA A 229 -11.02 -13.30 3.14
CA ALA A 229 -11.31 -14.13 1.96
C ALA A 229 -10.13 -14.20 0.97
N ARG A 230 -9.23 -13.21 1.00
CA ARG A 230 -8.02 -13.16 0.18
C ARG A 230 -6.83 -13.86 0.85
N LEU A 231 -6.90 -14.11 2.15
CA LEU A 231 -5.89 -14.91 2.83
C LEU A 231 -6.06 -16.37 2.38
N ASN A 232 -5.07 -16.87 1.63
CA ASN A 232 -4.92 -18.30 1.39
C ASN A 232 -4.54 -18.95 2.72
N ASN A 233 -5.54 -19.43 3.46
CA ASN A 233 -5.32 -20.30 4.61
C ASN A 233 -4.98 -21.71 4.14
#